data_AF-A0A4U3B2Y6-F1
#
_entry.id   AF-A0A4U3B2Y6-F1
#
_cell.length_a   1.000
_cell.length_b   1.000
_cell.length_c   1.000
_cell.angle_alpha   90.00
_cell.angle_beta   90.00
_cell.angle_gamma   90.00
#
_symmetry.space_group_name_H-M   'P 1'
#
loop_
_entity.id
_entity.type
_entity.pdbx_description
1 polymer ?
#
loop_
_entity_poly.entity_id
_entity_poly.type
_entity_poly.pdbx_seq_one_letter_code
_entity_poly.pdbx_strand_id
1 'polypeptide(L)'
;MLGTKLGSIIINKIASFFSWLLSCANEGIRFAFPSAMENQTVDFFFSALLPIIFVITFFDILSYFGILTWIIDKVGAVISKISRLPKLESFFSIQMMFLGNTEALAVVRDQLSVLKENRLLTFGIMSMSSVSGSILGAYLSMVPATY
;
A
#
# COMPACT_ATOMS: atom_id res chain seq x y z
N MET A 1 -7.61 -16.24 -7.04
CA MET A 1 -7.42 -16.44 -5.58
C MET A 1 -8.74 -16.63 -4.82
N LEU A 2 -9.86 -16.05 -5.28
CA LEU A 2 -11.19 -16.17 -4.64
C LEU A 2 -11.82 -17.58 -4.67
N GLY A 3 -11.39 -18.47 -5.56
CA GLY A 3 -11.94 -19.83 -5.69
C GLY A 3 -11.19 -20.92 -4.91
N THR A 4 -10.02 -20.64 -4.32
CA THR A 4 -9.19 -21.65 -3.64
C THR A 4 -9.12 -21.38 -2.13
N LYS A 5 -9.28 -22.44 -1.30
CA LYS A 5 -9.21 -22.33 0.17
C LYS A 5 -7.90 -21.68 0.66
N LEU A 6 -6.77 -22.04 0.06
CA LEU A 6 -5.47 -21.45 0.37
C LEU A 6 -5.40 -19.95 0.04
N GLY A 7 -5.98 -19.53 -1.10
CA GLY A 7 -6.01 -18.12 -1.50
C GLY A 7 -6.84 -17.28 -0.53
N SER A 8 -7.99 -17.78 -0.12
CA SER A 8 -8.85 -17.11 0.87
C SER A 8 -8.18 -16.98 2.23
N ILE A 9 -7.44 -17.99 2.70
CA ILE A 9 -6.70 -17.92 3.98
C ILE A 9 -5.64 -16.80 3.95
N ILE A 10 -4.89 -16.70 2.84
CA ILE A 10 -3.86 -15.66 2.69
C ILE A 10 -4.49 -14.27 2.66
N ILE A 11 -5.55 -14.08 1.87
CA ILE A 11 -6.26 -12.80 1.77
C ILE A 11 -6.81 -12.38 3.14
N ASN A 12 -7.46 -13.30 3.85
CA ASN A 12 -8.01 -13.01 5.18
C ASN A 12 -6.92 -12.64 6.19
N LYS A 13 -5.74 -13.27 6.13
CA LYS A 13 -4.62 -12.88 6.98
C LYS A 13 -4.13 -11.46 6.68
N ILE A 14 -4.01 -11.10 5.40
CA ILE A 14 -3.60 -9.76 5.00
C ILE A 14 -4.65 -8.74 5.42
N ALA A 15 -5.93 -9.02 5.16
CA ALA A 15 -7.05 -8.19 5.61
C ALA A 15 -7.04 -7.99 7.13
N SER A 16 -6.85 -9.06 7.91
CA SER A 16 -6.77 -8.95 9.38
C SER A 16 -5.61 -8.09 9.87
N PHE A 17 -4.47 -8.09 9.16
CA PHE A 17 -3.34 -7.24 9.48
C PHE A 17 -3.69 -5.76 9.27
N PHE A 18 -4.34 -5.43 8.15
CA PHE A 18 -4.80 -4.05 7.92
C PHE A 18 -5.89 -3.64 8.92
N SER A 19 -6.85 -4.51 9.23
CA SER A 19 -7.87 -4.22 10.26
C SER A 19 -7.24 -3.95 11.63
N TRP A 20 -6.22 -4.72 12.01
CA TRP A 20 -5.45 -4.49 13.23
C TRP A 20 -4.72 -3.14 13.20
N LEU A 21 -4.07 -2.81 12.07
CA LEU A 21 -3.38 -1.53 11.89
C LEU A 21 -4.36 -0.34 12.02
N LEU A 22 -5.56 -0.45 11.44
CA LEU A 22 -6.62 0.56 11.60
C LEU A 22 -7.10 0.66 13.05
N SER A 23 -7.21 -0.46 13.76
CA SER A 23 -7.58 -0.45 15.18
C SER A 23 -6.57 0.35 16.01
N CYS A 24 -5.27 0.15 15.77
CA CYS A 24 -4.22 0.93 16.43
C CYS A 24 -4.30 2.43 16.07
N ALA A 25 -4.59 2.75 14.81
CA ALA A 25 -4.78 4.13 14.38
C ALA A 25 -5.96 4.79 15.12
N ASN A 26 -7.09 4.08 15.24
CA ASN A 26 -8.28 4.58 15.93
C ASN A 26 -8.04 4.79 17.44
N GLU A 27 -7.26 3.93 18.10
CA GLU A 27 -6.84 4.16 19.49
C GLU A 27 -5.99 5.43 19.63
N GLY A 28 -5.04 5.66 18.71
CA GLY A 28 -4.24 6.88 18.68
C GLY A 28 -5.08 8.15 18.45
N ILE A 29 -6.07 8.08 17.56
CA ILE A 29 -6.99 9.20 17.30
C ILE A 29 -7.85 9.50 18.52
N ARG A 30 -8.36 8.46 19.20
CA ARG A 30 -9.12 8.61 20.46
C ARG A 30 -8.29 9.27 21.56
N PHE A 31 -7.00 8.96 21.64
CA PHE A 31 -6.09 9.60 22.58
C PHE A 31 -5.87 11.09 22.26
N ALA A 32 -5.66 11.43 20.98
CA ALA A 32 -5.40 12.81 20.57
C ALA A 32 -6.66 13.69 20.57
N PHE A 33 -7.82 13.12 20.20
CA PHE A 33 -9.08 13.83 20.04
C PHE A 33 -10.26 13.07 20.70
N PRO A 34 -10.29 12.95 22.04
CA PRO A 34 -11.32 12.19 22.74
C PRO A 34 -12.73 12.77 22.52
N SER A 35 -12.86 14.11 22.57
CA SER A 35 -14.13 14.82 22.41
C SER A 35 -14.71 14.76 20.98
N ALA A 36 -13.87 14.53 19.97
CA ALA A 36 -14.33 14.37 18.58
C ALA A 36 -14.82 12.93 18.29
N MET A 37 -14.32 11.94 19.04
CA MET A 37 -14.67 10.52 18.89
C MET A 37 -15.85 10.08 19.76
N GLU A 38 -16.27 10.90 20.73
CA GLU A 38 -17.42 10.65 21.62
C GLU A 38 -18.78 11.07 21.02
N ASN A 39 -18.79 11.83 19.93
CA ASN A 39 -20.02 12.24 19.26
C ASN A 39 -20.72 11.06 18.56
N GLN A 40 -22.06 11.06 18.55
CA GLN A 40 -22.87 10.01 17.90
C GLN A 40 -22.61 9.90 16.39
N THR A 41 -22.17 10.98 15.75
CA THR A 41 -21.69 11.02 14.37
C THR A 41 -20.23 11.43 14.37
N VAL A 42 -19.35 10.49 14.02
CA VAL A 42 -17.93 10.78 13.82
C VAL A 42 -17.76 11.37 12.43
N ASP A 43 -17.17 12.57 12.34
CA ASP A 43 -16.93 13.19 11.04
C ASP A 43 -16.02 12.31 10.17
N PHE A 44 -16.23 12.36 8.85
CA PHE A 44 -15.39 11.67 7.87
C PHE A 44 -13.90 11.98 8.05
N PHE A 45 -13.59 13.19 8.50
CA PHE A 45 -12.23 13.61 8.83
C PHE A 45 -11.55 12.69 9.86
N PHE A 46 -12.24 12.35 10.96
CA PHE A 46 -11.69 11.50 12.01
C PHE A 46 -11.77 10.01 11.66
N SER A 47 -12.80 9.60 10.92
CA SER A 47 -13.03 8.18 10.59
C SER A 47 -12.20 7.66 9.42
N ALA A 48 -11.82 8.53 8.47
CA ALA A 48 -11.12 8.13 7.25
C ALA A 48 -9.79 8.87 7.07
N LEU A 49 -9.76 10.18 7.25
CA LEU A 49 -8.57 10.97 6.92
C LEU A 49 -7.41 10.75 7.91
N LEU A 50 -7.69 10.76 9.21
CA LEU A 50 -6.66 10.54 10.23
C LEU A 50 -6.05 9.12 10.20
N PRO A 51 -6.83 8.03 10.04
CA PRO A 51 -6.26 6.71 9.84
C PRO A 51 -5.35 6.63 8.61
N ILE A 52 -5.69 7.29 7.49
CA ILE A 52 -4.81 7.34 6.30
C ILE A 52 -3.47 7.96 6.65
N ILE A 53 -3.46 9.10 7.35
CA ILE A 53 -2.22 9.78 7.73
C ILE A 53 -1.35 8.84 8.58
N PHE A 54 -1.94 8.14 9.56
CA PHE A 54 -1.23 7.17 10.37
C PHE A 54 -0.60 6.05 9.52
N VAL A 55 -1.36 5.47 8.59
CA VAL A 55 -0.87 4.39 7.73
C VAL A 55 0.26 4.88 6.82
N ILE A 56 0.17 6.09 6.26
CA ILE A 56 1.24 6.71 5.47
C ILE A 56 2.50 6.84 6.32
N THR A 57 2.40 7.46 7.50
CA THR A 57 3.56 7.65 8.39
C THR A 57 4.16 6.32 8.85
N PHE A 58 3.34 5.29 9.08
CA PHE A 58 3.83 3.95 9.39
C PHE A 58 4.70 3.39 8.26
N PHE A 59 4.22 3.41 7.01
CA PHE A 59 4.99 2.93 5.87
C PHE A 59 6.23 3.78 5.60
N ASP A 60 6.15 5.11 5.78
CA ASP A 60 7.30 6.02 5.65
C ASP A 60 8.40 5.69 6.67
N ILE A 61 8.04 5.42 7.93
CA ILE A 61 8.99 4.96 8.96
C ILE A 61 9.63 3.62 8.55
N LEU A 62 8.84 2.66 8.05
CA LEU A 62 9.37 1.37 7.59
C LEU A 62 10.32 1.52 6.38
N SER A 63 10.04 2.46 5.49
CA SER A 63 10.90 2.84 4.36
C SER A 63 12.19 3.51 4.83
N TYR A 64 12.10 4.40 5.82
CA TYR A 64 13.26 5.09 6.39
C TYR A 64 14.27 4.10 7.00
N PHE A 65 13.79 3.07 7.70
CA PHE A 65 14.65 2.00 8.23
C PHE A 65 15.08 0.97 7.17
N GLY A 66 14.61 1.07 5.92
CA GLY A 66 14.93 0.15 4.83
C GLY A 66 14.27 -1.23 4.94
N ILE A 67 13.39 -1.44 5.91
CA ILE A 67 12.68 -2.71 6.11
C ILE A 67 11.71 -2.96 4.95
N LEU A 68 10.96 -1.92 4.55
CA LEU A 68 9.99 -2.03 3.47
C LEU A 68 10.69 -2.29 2.13
N THR A 69 11.78 -1.58 1.85
CA THR A 69 12.60 -1.75 0.65
C THR A 69 13.15 -3.18 0.55
N TRP A 70 13.65 -3.74 1.67
CA TRP A 70 14.13 -5.11 1.72
C TRP A 70 13.04 -6.14 1.41
N ILE A 71 11.82 -5.95 1.94
CA ILE A 71 10.68 -6.82 1.62
C ILE A 71 10.34 -6.73 0.12
N ILE A 72 10.29 -5.51 -0.43
CA ILE A 72 9.95 -5.29 -1.84
C ILE A 72 11.01 -5.92 -2.76
N ASP A 73 12.29 -5.83 -2.43
CA ASP A 73 13.38 -6.48 -3.18
C ASP A 73 13.19 -8.01 -3.23
N LYS A 74 12.86 -8.62 -2.10
CA LYS A 74 12.67 -10.07 -2.00
C LYS A 74 11.46 -10.54 -2.79
N VAL A 75 10.32 -9.87 -2.61
CA VAL A 75 9.08 -10.20 -3.33
C VAL A 75 9.25 -9.94 -4.83
N GLY A 76 9.92 -8.86 -5.21
CA GLY A 76 10.24 -8.52 -6.60
C GLY A 76 11.15 -9.52 -7.28
N ALA A 77 12.16 -10.02 -6.58
CA ALA A 77 13.01 -11.07 -7.10
C ALA A 77 12.22 -12.38 -7.35
N VAL A 78 11.31 -12.74 -6.45
CA VAL A 78 10.46 -13.93 -6.59
C VAL A 78 9.50 -13.78 -7.78
N ILE A 79 8.80 -12.65 -7.88
CA ILE A 79 7.84 -12.39 -8.97
C ILE A 79 8.56 -12.29 -10.32
N SER A 80 9.69 -11.60 -10.40
CA SER A 80 10.49 -11.52 -11.64
C SER A 80 10.93 -12.91 -12.11
N LYS A 81 11.30 -13.80 -11.18
CA LYS A 81 11.71 -15.17 -11.51
C LYS A 81 10.56 -16.02 -12.04
N ILE A 82 9.34 -15.83 -11.54
CA ILE A 82 8.15 -16.55 -11.96
C ILE A 82 7.62 -16.01 -13.30
N SER A 83 7.48 -14.69 -13.41
CA SER A 83 6.87 -14.04 -14.58
C SER A 83 7.83 -13.83 -15.75
N ARG A 84 9.15 -14.05 -15.57
CA ARG A 84 10.20 -13.81 -16.58
C ARG A 84 10.23 -12.38 -17.14
N LEU A 85 9.62 -11.44 -16.43
CA LEU A 85 9.61 -10.02 -16.77
C LEU A 85 10.94 -9.36 -16.38
N PRO A 86 11.31 -8.25 -17.04
CA PRO A 86 12.45 -7.43 -16.66
C PRO A 86 12.39 -7.06 -15.18
N LYS A 87 13.52 -7.23 -14.47
CA LYS A 87 13.62 -6.96 -13.03
C LYS A 87 13.10 -5.57 -12.64
N LEU A 88 13.37 -4.57 -13.49
CA LEU A 88 12.91 -3.19 -13.28
C LEU A 88 11.38 -3.07 -13.22
N GLU A 89 10.66 -3.76 -14.11
CA GLU A 89 9.19 -3.69 -14.19
C GLU A 89 8.56 -4.45 -13.02
N SER A 90 9.03 -5.66 -12.72
CA SER A 90 8.54 -6.42 -11.56
C SER A 90 8.79 -5.70 -10.24
N PHE A 91 9.95 -5.04 -10.10
CA PHE A 91 10.28 -4.28 -8.91
C PHE A 91 9.42 -3.03 -8.77
N PHE A 92 9.21 -2.29 -9.86
CA PHE A 92 8.36 -1.10 -9.87
C PHE A 92 6.90 -1.42 -9.57
N SER A 93 6.34 -2.51 -10.11
CA SER A 93 4.98 -2.95 -9.78
C SER A 93 4.76 -3.08 -8.27
N ILE A 94 5.71 -3.71 -7.58
CA ILE A 94 5.55 -4.02 -6.16
C ILE A 94 5.80 -2.78 -5.32
N GLN A 95 6.79 -1.96 -5.67
CA GLN A 95 6.96 -0.66 -5.04
C GLN A 95 5.70 0.18 -5.15
N MET A 96 5.08 0.23 -6.33
CA MET A 96 3.86 1.00 -6.56
C MET A 96 2.69 0.53 -5.67
N MET A 97 2.57 -0.78 -5.41
CA MET A 97 1.53 -1.31 -4.53
C MET A 97 1.69 -0.85 -3.06
N PHE A 98 2.93 -0.63 -2.58
CA PHE A 98 3.18 -0.28 -1.18
C PHE A 98 3.43 1.22 -0.94
N LEU A 99 4.25 1.84 -1.78
CA LEU A 99 4.74 3.22 -1.63
C LEU A 99 3.88 4.23 -2.41
N GLY A 100 3.11 3.76 -3.39
CA GLY A 100 2.33 4.62 -4.28
C GLY A 100 3.17 5.45 -5.24
N ASN A 101 2.49 6.32 -6.00
CA ASN A 101 3.08 7.02 -7.14
C ASN A 101 4.28 7.90 -6.78
N THR A 102 4.20 8.65 -5.68
CA THR A 102 5.21 9.67 -5.33
C THR A 102 6.54 9.06 -4.89
N GLU A 103 6.49 8.05 -4.02
CA GLU A 103 7.68 7.43 -3.43
C GLU A 103 8.30 6.38 -4.38
N ALA A 104 7.47 5.57 -5.05
CA ALA A 104 7.97 4.59 -6.02
C ALA A 104 8.73 5.29 -7.17
N LEU A 105 8.22 6.42 -7.67
CA LEU A 105 8.90 7.21 -8.71
C LEU A 105 10.22 7.80 -8.23
N ALA A 106 10.31 8.25 -6.98
CA ALA A 106 11.53 8.82 -6.42
C ALA A 106 12.69 7.81 -6.42
N VAL A 107 12.40 6.55 -6.10
CA VAL A 107 13.39 5.46 -6.05
C VAL A 107 13.89 5.05 -7.44
N VAL A 108 13.04 5.07 -8.46
CA VAL A 108 13.39 4.62 -9.83
C VAL A 108 13.63 5.75 -10.83
N ARG A 109 13.69 7.01 -10.37
CA ARG A 109 13.74 8.20 -11.23
C ARG A 109 14.88 8.17 -12.25
N ASP A 110 16.07 7.76 -11.81
CA ASP A 110 17.28 7.82 -12.63
C ASP A 110 17.23 6.75 -13.72
N GLN A 111 16.66 5.58 -13.39
CA GLN A 111 16.46 4.48 -14.33
C GLN A 111 15.37 4.80 -15.35
N LEU A 112 14.31 5.52 -14.96
CA LEU A 112 13.24 5.94 -15.88
C LEU A 112 13.73 6.95 -16.93
N SER A 113 14.67 7.82 -16.56
CA SER A 113 15.18 8.89 -17.45
C SER A 113 15.89 8.39 -18.71
N VAL A 114 16.39 7.15 -18.69
CA VAL A 114 17.13 6.52 -19.79
C VAL A 114 16.30 5.48 -20.56
N LEU A 115 15.01 5.34 -20.24
CA LEU A 115 14.13 4.40 -20.93
C LEU A 115 13.62 4.94 -22.26
N LYS A 116 13.39 4.02 -23.20
CA LYS A 116 12.67 4.32 -24.46
C LYS A 116 11.21 4.66 -24.16
N GLU A 117 10.61 5.51 -25.00
CA GLU A 117 9.24 6.01 -24.86
C GLU A 117 8.19 4.90 -24.67
N ASN A 118 8.31 3.80 -25.43
CA ASN A 118 7.39 2.67 -25.33
C ASN A 118 7.43 1.98 -23.96
N ARG A 119 8.61 1.89 -23.32
CA ARG A 119 8.74 1.34 -21.97
C ARG A 119 8.26 2.35 -20.93
N LEU A 120 8.56 3.63 -21.12
CA LEU A 120 8.07 4.69 -20.24
C LEU A 120 6.53 4.70 -20.16
N LEU A 121 5.86 4.49 -21.30
CA LEU A 121 4.40 4.34 -21.36
C LEU A 121 3.92 3.15 -20.50
N THR A 122 4.63 2.01 -20.54
CA THR A 122 4.31 0.85 -19.68
C THR A 122 4.37 1.22 -18.21
N PHE A 123 5.41 1.92 -17.75
CA PHE A 123 5.52 2.39 -16.37
C PHE A 123 4.39 3.35 -15.99
N GLY A 124 3.97 4.23 -16.91
CA GLY A 124 2.82 5.11 -16.72
C GLY A 124 1.51 4.33 -16.52
N ILE A 125 1.23 3.36 -17.38
CA ILE A 125 0.03 2.49 -17.28
C ILE A 125 0.06 1.68 -15.97
N MET A 126 1.21 1.13 -15.61
CA MET A 126 1.37 0.37 -14.36
C MET A 126 1.05 1.22 -13.14
N SER A 127 1.51 2.47 -13.12
CA SER A 127 1.23 3.44 -12.05
C SER A 127 -0.27 3.70 -11.91
N MET A 128 -0.96 3.92 -13.03
CA MET A 128 -2.41 4.20 -13.04
C MET A 128 -3.27 2.97 -12.75
N SER A 129 -2.73 1.76 -12.93
CA SER A 129 -3.45 0.50 -12.69
C SER A 129 -3.48 0.07 -11.21
N SER A 130 -2.69 0.72 -10.35
CA SER A 130 -2.49 0.29 -8.96
C SER A 130 -2.96 1.35 -7.97
N VAL A 131 -3.42 0.90 -6.80
CA VAL A 131 -3.72 1.76 -5.64
C VAL A 131 -2.68 1.49 -4.57
N SER A 132 -2.24 2.54 -3.88
CA SER A 132 -1.27 2.41 -2.78
C SER A 132 -1.91 1.76 -1.55
N GLY A 133 -1.12 0.95 -0.83
CA GLY A 133 -1.45 0.37 0.46
C GLY A 133 -1.95 1.40 1.50
N SER A 134 -1.47 2.65 1.42
CA SER A 134 -1.93 3.72 2.30
C SER A 134 -3.39 4.10 2.12
N ILE A 135 -3.89 4.07 0.88
CA ILE A 135 -5.28 4.39 0.55
C ILE A 135 -6.17 3.16 0.75
N LEU A 136 -5.63 1.95 0.53
CA LEU A 136 -6.32 0.69 0.82
C LEU A 136 -6.83 0.65 2.27
N GLY A 137 -6.04 1.12 3.24
CA GLY A 137 -6.48 1.20 4.63
C GLY A 137 -7.82 1.92 4.83
N ALA A 138 -8.02 3.07 4.16
CA ALA A 138 -9.30 3.77 4.21
C ALA A 138 -10.40 3.09 3.39
N TYR A 139 -10.07 2.51 2.23
CA TYR A 139 -11.09 1.79 1.47
C TYR A 139 -11.64 0.59 2.25
N LEU A 140 -10.84 -0.06 3.09
CA LEU A 140 -11.28 -1.16 3.94
C LEU A 140 -12.32 -0.74 5.00
N SER A 141 -12.39 0.54 5.37
CA SER A 141 -13.46 1.03 6.26
C SER A 141 -14.77 1.33 5.52
N MET A 142 -14.72 1.43 4.19
CA MET A 142 -15.87 1.78 3.34
C MET A 142 -16.36 0.62 2.45
N VAL A 143 -15.49 -0.33 2.13
CA VAL A 143 -15.70 -1.40 1.13
C VAL A 143 -15.30 -2.75 1.73
N PRO A 144 -15.98 -3.86 1.39
CA PRO A 144 -15.65 -5.18 1.96
C PRO A 144 -14.22 -5.59 1.64
N ALA A 145 -13.48 -6.04 2.66
CA ALA A 145 -12.05 -6.37 2.60
C ALA A 145 -11.65 -7.54 1.68
N THR A 146 -12.62 -8.22 1.08
CA THR A 146 -12.41 -9.35 0.16
C THR A 146 -12.14 -8.93 -1.28
N TYR A 147 -12.31 -7.63 -1.61
CA TYR A 147 -12.15 -7.08 -2.95
C TYR A 147 -10.82 -6.36 -3.14
#